data_AF-A0A7K8PRH1-F1
#
_entry.id   AF-A0A7K8PRH1-F1
#
_cell.length_a   1.000
_cell.length_b   1.000
_cell.length_c   1.000
_cell.angle_alpha   90.00
_cell.angle_beta   90.00
_cell.angle_gamma   90.00
#
_symmetry.space_group_name_H-M   'P 1'
#
loop_
_entity.id
_entity.type
_entity.pdbx_description
1 polymer ?
#
loop_
_entity_poly.entity_id
_entity_poly.type
_entity_poly.pdbx_seq_one_letter_code
_entity_poly.pdbx_strand_id
1 'polypeptide(L)'
;ARREAQKLRFGPWLVSAVSSGNYRGLRWTDPTRSAFRVPWKHNARKDVTSSDLEVFKVGGLGVTGGELGGPHAHTPAPPGLGKGEWAWKTNFRCALRSTRMFVLLEDRSKCGDDPHKVF
;
A
#
# COMPACT_ATOMS: atom_id res chain seq x y z
N ALA A 1 -26.49 -16.86 0.85
CA ALA A 1 -25.03 -16.91 1.03
C ALA A 1 -24.52 -15.51 1.35
N ARG A 2 -24.43 -15.18 2.64
CA ARG A 2 -23.91 -13.89 3.10
C ARG A 2 -22.38 -13.99 2.97
N ARG A 3 -21.79 -13.39 1.93
CA ARG A 3 -20.34 -13.17 1.93
C ARG A 3 -20.08 -12.20 3.06
N GLU A 4 -19.77 -12.71 4.24
CA GLU A 4 -19.03 -11.93 5.22
C GLU A 4 -17.79 -11.45 4.47
N ALA A 5 -17.73 -10.16 4.19
CA ALA A 5 -16.51 -9.52 3.75
C ALA A 5 -15.52 -9.71 4.90
N GLN A 6 -14.82 -10.84 4.91
CA GLN A 6 -13.73 -11.06 5.83
C GLN A 6 -12.82 -9.86 5.68
N LYS A 7 -12.62 -9.12 6.77
CA LYS A 7 -11.65 -8.02 6.83
C LYS A 7 -10.33 -8.57 6.32
N LEU A 8 -10.02 -8.31 5.05
CA LEU A 8 -8.82 -8.82 4.42
C LEU A 8 -7.65 -8.32 5.25
N ARG A 9 -6.80 -9.23 5.74
CA ARG A 9 -5.61 -8.82 6.49
C ARG A 9 -4.67 -8.09 5.53
N PHE A 10 -3.90 -7.13 6.03
CA PHE A 10 -3.03 -6.29 5.19
C PHE A 10 -2.09 -7.08 4.29
N GLY A 11 -1.49 -8.17 4.79
CA GLY A 11 -0.56 -9.00 4.02
C GLY A 11 -1.20 -9.63 2.77
N PRO A 12 -2.24 -10.47 2.91
CA PRO A 12 -2.98 -11.01 1.78
C PRO A 12 -3.52 -9.93 0.82
N TRP A 13 -4.02 -8.80 1.35
CA TRP A 13 -4.43 -7.67 0.53
C TRP A 13 -3.27 -7.11 -0.29
N LEU A 14 -2.09 -6.92 0.31
CA LEU A 14 -0.93 -6.36 -0.38
C LEU A 14 -0.47 -7.27 -1.51
N VAL A 15 -0.44 -8.59 -1.30
CA VAL A 15 -0.10 -9.57 -2.35
C VAL A 15 -1.08 -9.50 -3.52
N SER A 16 -2.37 -9.34 -3.24
CA SER A 16 -3.40 -9.14 -4.27
C SER A 16 -3.22 -7.80 -5.00
N ALA A 17 -2.95 -6.73 -4.27
CA ALA A 17 -2.68 -5.40 -4.83
C ALA A 17 -1.45 -5.41 -5.76
N VAL A 18 -0.35 -6.08 -5.37
CA VAL A 18 0.84 -6.28 -6.21
C VAL A 18 0.48 -7.07 -7.47
N SER A 19 -0.31 -8.13 -7.34
CA SER A 19 -0.70 -9.00 -8.45
C SER A 19 -1.67 -8.34 -9.43
N SER A 20 -2.43 -7.34 -8.97
CA SER A 20 -3.39 -6.61 -9.81
C SER A 20 -2.70 -5.75 -10.88
N GLY A 21 -1.47 -5.29 -10.62
CA GLY A 21 -0.77 -4.35 -11.50
C GLY A 21 -1.38 -2.93 -11.57
N ASN A 22 -2.40 -2.64 -10.75
CA ASN A 22 -3.14 -1.37 -10.82
C ASN A 22 -2.41 -0.18 -10.19
N TYR A 23 -1.42 -0.44 -9.33
CA TYR A 23 -0.72 0.60 -8.58
C TYR A 23 0.67 0.86 -9.16
N ARG A 24 0.92 2.10 -9.59
CA ARG A 24 2.19 2.48 -10.23
C ARG A 24 3.37 2.18 -9.30
N GLY A 25 4.30 1.38 -9.80
CA GLY A 25 5.54 1.02 -9.10
C GLY A 25 5.41 -0.02 -7.99
N LEU A 26 4.18 -0.48 -7.68
CA LEU A 26 3.92 -1.65 -6.85
C LEU A 26 3.76 -2.87 -7.76
N ARG A 27 4.77 -3.74 -7.81
CA ARG A 27 4.80 -4.88 -8.73
C ARG A 27 5.74 -5.99 -8.26
N TRP A 28 5.52 -7.19 -8.77
CA TRP A 28 6.48 -8.29 -8.67
C TRP A 28 7.80 -7.91 -9.35
N THR A 29 8.93 -8.31 -8.76
CA THR A 29 10.27 -8.08 -9.33
C THR A 29 10.80 -9.29 -10.08
N ASP A 30 10.17 -10.45 -9.88
CA ASP A 30 10.54 -11.71 -10.51
C ASP A 30 9.29 -12.46 -11.04
N PRO A 31 9.44 -13.30 -12.08
CA PRO A 31 8.33 -14.10 -12.63
C PRO A 31 7.76 -15.11 -11.64
N THR A 32 8.56 -15.58 -10.67
CA THR A 32 8.12 -16.57 -9.67
C THR A 32 7.28 -15.96 -8.55
N ARG A 33 7.06 -14.63 -8.58
CA ARG A 33 6.27 -13.88 -7.59
C ARG A 33 6.77 -14.13 -6.15
N SER A 34 8.09 -14.17 -6.00
CA SER A 34 8.75 -14.39 -4.72
C SER A 34 9.14 -13.09 -4.03
N ALA A 35 9.37 -12.03 -4.81
CA ALA A 35 9.74 -10.70 -4.33
C ALA A 35 8.94 -9.61 -5.06
N PHE A 36 8.61 -8.55 -4.35
CA PHE A 36 7.90 -7.41 -4.90
C PHE A 36 8.48 -6.10 -4.40
N ARG A 37 8.27 -5.05 -5.19
CA ARG A 37 8.70 -3.70 -4.83
C ARG A 37 7.53 -2.85 -4.37
N VAL A 38 7.79 -1.99 -3.40
CA VAL A 38 6.88 -0.95 -2.92
C VAL A 38 7.49 0.42 -3.23
N PRO A 39 6.76 1.35 -3.90
CA PRO A 39 7.21 2.72 -4.09
C PRO A 39 7.55 3.39 -2.76
N TRP A 40 8.64 4.15 -2.69
CA TRP A 40 9.13 4.77 -1.45
C TRP A 40 9.44 6.26 -1.60
N LYS A 41 8.70 6.93 -2.50
CA LYS A 41 8.85 8.35 -2.81
C LYS A 41 8.52 9.24 -1.60
N HIS A 42 9.45 10.14 -1.26
CA HIS A 42 9.31 11.14 -0.20
C HIS A 42 8.24 12.20 -0.54
N ASN A 43 7.36 12.51 0.41
CA ASN A 43 6.28 13.50 0.26
C ASN A 43 6.78 14.92 -0.02
N ALA A 44 8.01 15.25 0.39
CA ALA A 44 8.59 16.57 0.17
C ALA A 44 8.96 16.83 -1.30
N ARG A 45 8.90 15.81 -2.18
CA ARG A 45 9.16 16.00 -3.60
C ARG A 45 7.97 16.64 -4.29
N LYS A 46 8.24 17.61 -5.16
CA LYS A 46 7.22 18.34 -5.93
C LYS A 46 6.52 17.49 -6.99
N ASP A 47 7.10 16.35 -7.37
CA ASP A 47 6.60 15.44 -8.40
C ASP A 47 5.78 14.26 -7.83
N VAL A 48 5.33 14.34 -6.58
CA VAL A 48 4.38 13.36 -6.01
C VAL A 48 2.99 13.61 -6.59
N THR A 49 2.36 12.55 -7.11
CA THR A 49 1.02 12.60 -7.72
C THR A 49 0.03 11.78 -6.90
N SER A 50 -1.28 11.99 -7.13
CA SER A 50 -2.34 11.19 -6.51
C SER A 50 -2.15 9.69 -6.73
N SER A 51 -1.64 9.28 -7.90
CA SER A 51 -1.34 7.88 -8.23
C SER A 51 -0.22 7.29 -7.36
N ASP A 52 0.77 8.10 -6.97
CA ASP A 52 1.84 7.67 -6.04
C ASP A 52 1.30 7.44 -4.62
N LEU A 53 0.15 8.03 -4.29
CA LEU A 53 -0.48 7.97 -2.97
C LEU A 53 -1.58 6.91 -2.87
N GLU A 54 -2.07 6.40 -4.00
CA GLU A 54 -3.28 5.58 -4.06
C GLU A 54 -3.16 4.26 -3.29
N VAL A 55 -2.04 3.53 -3.44
CA VAL A 55 -1.78 2.30 -2.67
C VAL A 55 -1.74 2.57 -1.16
N PHE A 56 -1.18 3.72 -0.75
CA PHE A 56 -1.11 4.11 0.66
C PHE A 56 -2.48 4.49 1.20
N LYS A 57 -3.31 5.16 0.38
CA LYS A 57 -4.68 5.50 0.73
C LYS A 57 -5.52 4.25 0.96
N VAL A 58 -5.56 3.34 -0.01
CA VAL A 58 -6.39 2.11 0.09
C VAL A 58 -5.88 1.21 1.22
N GLY A 59 -4.58 0.94 1.27
CA GLY A 59 -3.99 0.11 2.33
C GLY A 59 -4.07 0.76 3.70
N GLY A 60 -3.79 2.07 3.79
CA GLY A 60 -3.75 2.84 5.03
C GLY A 60 -5.12 3.08 5.66
N LEU A 61 -6.16 3.29 4.86
CA LEU A 61 -7.55 3.37 5.34
C LEU A 61 -8.06 1.99 5.78
N GLY A 62 -7.75 0.96 5.00
CA GLY A 62 -8.19 -0.41 5.29
C GLY A 62 -7.60 -0.99 6.58
N VAL A 63 -6.40 -0.58 6.99
CA VAL A 63 -5.82 -1.02 8.28
C VAL A 63 -6.39 -0.29 9.50
N THR A 64 -6.96 0.91 9.33
CA THR A 64 -7.55 1.69 10.44
C THR A 64 -9.05 1.48 10.65
N GLY A 65 -9.66 0.55 9.93
CA GLY A 65 -11.08 0.24 10.07
C GLY A 65 -11.90 0.35 8.79
N GLY A 66 -11.31 0.79 7.67
CA GLY A 66 -11.91 0.65 6.34
C GLY A 66 -11.90 -0.80 5.84
N GLU A 67 -12.62 -1.07 4.75
CA GLU A 67 -12.67 -2.39 4.13
C GLU A 67 -11.56 -2.51 3.06
N LEU A 68 -10.61 -3.43 3.26
CA LEU A 68 -9.56 -3.71 2.28
C LEU A 68 -10.17 -4.48 1.10
N GLY A 69 -10.21 -3.87 -0.09
CA GLY A 69 -10.66 -4.52 -1.33
C GLY A 69 -12.18 -4.70 -1.48
N GLY A 70 -12.99 -4.09 -0.61
CA GLY A 70 -14.45 -4.05 -0.75
C GLY A 70 -14.94 -2.96 -1.70
N PRO A 71 -16.23 -2.94 -2.08
CA PRO A 71 -16.81 -1.86 -2.89
C PRO A 71 -16.67 -0.47 -2.22
N HIS A 72 -16.49 -0.44 -0.90
CA HIS A 72 -16.22 0.78 -0.13
C HIS A 72 -14.73 1.13 0.03
N ALA A 73 -13.81 0.33 -0.52
CA ALA A 73 -12.36 0.63 -0.50
C ALA A 73 -12.02 1.92 -1.28
N HIS A 74 -12.93 2.35 -2.15
CA HIS A 74 -12.87 3.62 -2.88
C HIS A 74 -13.75 4.72 -2.29
N THR A 75 -14.54 4.43 -1.24
CA THR A 75 -15.38 5.44 -0.59
C THR A 75 -14.48 6.39 0.20
N PRO A 76 -14.65 7.71 0.04
CA PRO A 76 -13.90 8.68 0.85
C PRO A 76 -14.15 8.40 2.34
N ALA A 77 -13.11 8.54 3.15
CA ALA A 77 -13.22 8.42 4.59
C ALA A 77 -14.33 9.37 5.11
N PRO A 78 -15.10 8.97 6.14
CA PRO A 78 -16.10 9.84 6.74
C PRO A 78 -15.49 11.21 7.08
N PRO A 79 -16.22 12.32 6.90
CA PRO A 79 -15.73 13.64 7.27
C PRO A 79 -15.36 13.63 8.76
N GLY A 80 -14.09 13.90 9.08
CA GLY A 80 -13.52 13.79 10.42
C GLY A 80 -12.43 12.71 10.59
N LEU A 81 -12.35 11.72 9.69
CA LEU A 81 -11.19 10.83 9.53
C LEU A 81 -10.14 11.46 8.59
N GLY A 82 -9.98 12.79 8.69
CA GLY A 82 -9.01 13.64 7.99
C GLY A 82 -7.56 13.36 8.41
N LYS A 83 -7.17 12.11 8.33
CA LYS A 83 -5.79 11.68 8.44
C LYS A 83 -5.18 11.95 7.05
N GLY A 84 -4.54 13.11 6.91
CA GLY A 84 -3.95 13.56 5.64
C GLY A 84 -2.99 12.54 5.02
N GLU A 85 -2.52 12.79 3.81
CA GLU A 85 -1.67 11.88 3.02
C GLU A 85 -0.51 11.25 3.80
N TRP A 86 0.04 11.99 4.77
CA TRP A 86 1.06 11.53 5.72
C TRP A 86 0.62 10.33 6.57
N ALA A 87 -0.62 10.33 7.05
CA ALA A 87 -1.15 9.30 7.92
C ALA A 87 -1.41 7.99 7.16
N TRP A 88 -1.88 8.07 5.91
CA TRP A 88 -2.02 6.89 5.05
C TRP A 88 -0.68 6.18 4.85
N LYS A 89 0.38 6.94 4.56
CA LYS A 89 1.75 6.41 4.46
C LYS A 89 2.24 5.82 5.78
N THR A 90 2.01 6.50 6.90
CA THR A 90 2.38 5.97 8.23
C THR A 90 1.67 4.66 8.54
N ASN A 91 0.35 4.60 8.37
CA ASN A 91 -0.46 3.41 8.62
C ASN A 91 -0.01 2.24 7.76
N PHE A 92 0.18 2.47 6.45
CA PHE A 92 0.67 1.46 5.52
C PHE A 92 2.03 0.90 5.96
N ARG A 93 2.99 1.78 6.32
CA ARG A 93 4.34 1.36 6.75
C ARG A 93 4.32 0.59 8.05
N CYS A 94 3.52 1.03 9.01
CA CYS A 94 3.31 0.33 10.27
C CYS A 94 2.70 -1.05 10.04
N ALA A 95 1.68 -1.16 9.19
CA ALA A 95 1.05 -2.44 8.84
C ALA A 95 2.04 -3.37 8.13
N LEU A 96 2.77 -2.87 7.13
CA LEU A 96 3.81 -3.62 6.42
C LEU A 96 4.83 -4.24 7.39
N ARG A 97 5.35 -3.44 8.33
CA ARG A 97 6.28 -3.91 9.37
C ARG A 97 5.62 -4.89 10.36
N SER A 98 4.39 -4.62 10.77
CA SER A 98 3.67 -5.39 11.78
C SER A 98 3.27 -6.78 11.29
N THR A 99 2.99 -6.95 10.00
CA THR A 99 2.59 -8.27 9.46
C THR A 99 3.62 -9.36 9.67
N ARG A 100 4.91 -9.00 9.75
CA ARG A 100 6.05 -9.96 9.77
C ARG A 100 6.05 -10.95 8.59
N MET A 101 5.24 -10.72 7.56
CA MET A 101 5.12 -11.61 6.39
C MET A 101 6.19 -11.34 5.33
N PHE A 102 6.78 -10.15 5.36
CA PHE A 102 7.66 -9.66 4.31
C PHE A 102 9.00 -9.25 4.91
N VAL A 103 10.08 -9.62 4.22
CA VAL A 103 11.46 -9.34 4.65
C VAL A 103 12.05 -8.35 3.68
N LEU A 104 12.64 -7.27 4.18
CA LEU A 104 13.31 -6.30 3.31
C LEU A 104 14.54 -6.95 2.66
N LEU A 105 14.50 -7.10 1.34
CA LEU A 105 15.60 -7.65 0.54
C LEU A 105 16.53 -6.54 0.03
N GLU A 106 15.96 -5.39 -0.38
CA GLU A 106 16.73 -4.29 -0.94
C GLU A 106 16.13 -2.92 -0.61
N ASP A 107 16.97 -1.94 -0.27
CA ASP A 107 16.55 -0.57 0.02
C ASP A 107 17.09 0.43 -1.01
N ARG A 108 16.27 0.77 -2.01
CA ARG A 108 16.54 1.84 -2.99
C ARG A 108 15.77 3.12 -2.69
N SER A 109 15.35 3.34 -1.44
CA SER A 109 14.55 4.51 -1.10
C SER A 109 15.25 5.86 -1.32
N LYS A 110 16.58 5.85 -1.44
CA LYS A 110 17.41 7.03 -1.70
C LYS A 110 17.72 7.26 -3.20
N CYS A 111 17.31 6.36 -4.10
CA CYS A 111 17.54 6.53 -5.54
C CYS A 111 16.68 7.69 -6.10
N GLY A 112 17.31 8.58 -6.87
CA GLY A 112 16.72 9.83 -7.34
C GLY A 112 15.54 9.66 -8.31
N ASP A 113 15.65 8.77 -9.29
CA ASP A 113 14.60 8.60 -10.30
C ASP A 113 13.46 7.68 -9.87
N ASP A 114 13.79 6.61 -9.13
CA ASP A 114 12.84 5.55 -8.83
C ASP A 114 13.02 5.01 -7.39
N PRO A 115 12.66 5.80 -6.37
CA PRO A 115 12.82 5.38 -4.98
C PRO A 115 11.83 4.26 -4.64
N HIS A 116 12.34 3.09 -4.25
CA HIS A 116 11.53 1.92 -3.87
C HIS A 116 12.25 1.02 -2.86
N LYS A 117 11.50 0.08 -2.28
CA LYS A 117 12.06 -1.02 -1.45
C LYS A 117 11.56 -2.35 -1.99
N VAL A 118 12.42 -3.36 -1.98
CA VAL A 118 12.10 -4.73 -2.40
C VAL A 118 11.91 -5.58 -1.16
N PHE A 119 10.81 -6.31 -1.12
CA PHE A 119 10.40 -7.21 -0.04
C PHE A 119 10.12 -8.62 -0.56
#